data_AF-A0A928IKA8-F1
#
_entry.id   AF-A0A928IKA8-F1
#
_cell.length_a   1.000
_cell.length_b   1.000
_cell.length_c   1.000
_cell.angle_alpha   90.00
_cell.angle_beta   90.00
_cell.angle_gamma   90.00
#
_symmetry.space_group_name_H-M   'P 1'
#
loop_
_entity.id
_entity.type
_entity.pdbx_description
1 polymer ?
#
loop_
_entity_poly.entity_id
_entity_poly.type
_entity_poly.pdbx_seq_one_letter_code
_entity_poly.pdbx_strand_id
1 'polypeptide(L)'
;SSNAENVTLPFAEYIANVASSEIYPTWNENAIRANIYAQISFALNRVYTEYYRSRGYPFDITNSTTVDQSFVKGRDIYENVNAIVSELFNDYIRRQGNIEPLFASYCDGIRVTCAGLSQWGSEELAQNGRTPYEILTYYYGDDIDLVRNAEVRGITESYPEVPLRLGSSGTDVRQIQVRLNRISANYSSIPKIVSVDGIFSYNTEDAVIAFQEAFNLTPDGIVGKATWYKIQQIYASIKRLAELNSEGISPSDITQLPYELPSFGDTGLAVQNVQYYLNYLSRFYSTIPPVNADGIFGEQTRNAILSAQRTFGLSETGELDAETFEAIYDAYLGIIDTLSFEFREGEILPFAGVVLNLGSEAPEVEVLQQYLNALADTYPEIPRVNVTGYFGSQTEAAVLAFQRLFGYQQNGVVEATVWNAIASEYQTLYAGGVLREGQNPGYEVGA
;
A
#
# COMPACT_ATOMS: atom_id res chain seq x y z
N SER A 1 23.12 23.17 3.82
CA SER A 1 24.51 22.70 3.99
C SER A 1 24.49 21.20 3.78
N SER A 2 25.05 20.69 2.67
CA SER A 2 24.98 19.27 2.28
C SER A 2 25.99 18.36 2.99
N ASN A 3 26.75 18.88 3.97
CA ASN A 3 27.84 18.19 4.67
C ASN A 3 27.66 18.13 6.20
N ALA A 4 26.42 18.30 6.70
CA ALA A 4 26.16 18.10 8.13
C ALA A 4 26.16 16.60 8.47
N GLU A 5 26.75 16.25 9.61
CA GLU A 5 26.81 14.87 10.11
C GLU A 5 25.41 14.39 10.54
N ASN A 6 25.03 13.18 10.15
CA ASN A 6 23.84 12.52 10.69
C ASN A 6 24.16 11.98 12.09
N VAL A 7 23.30 12.32 13.06
CA VAL A 7 23.44 11.86 14.45
C VAL A 7 22.15 11.13 14.85
N THR A 8 22.29 9.96 15.48
CA THR A 8 21.18 9.20 16.05
C THR A 8 21.25 9.29 17.57
N LEU A 9 20.14 9.66 18.21
CA LEU A 9 20.03 9.86 19.65
C LEU A 9 18.73 9.24 20.17
N PRO A 10 18.66 8.85 21.45
CA PRO A 10 17.38 8.62 22.12
C PRO A 10 16.47 9.84 21.99
N PHE A 11 15.18 9.61 21.76
CA PHE A 11 14.22 10.69 21.51
C PHE A 11 14.17 11.73 22.65
N ALA A 12 14.22 11.27 23.91
CA ALA A 12 14.26 12.16 25.07
C ALA A 12 15.53 13.04 25.09
N GLU A 13 16.69 12.51 24.70
CA GLU A 13 17.94 13.30 24.62
C GLU A 13 17.86 14.37 23.53
N TYR A 14 17.26 14.03 22.37
CA TYR A 14 17.00 14.99 21.31
C TYR A 14 16.10 16.14 21.80
N ILE A 15 14.97 15.83 22.45
CA ILE A 15 14.04 16.84 22.95
C ILE A 15 14.68 17.69 24.06
N ALA A 16 15.45 17.10 24.97
CA ALA A 16 16.15 17.85 26.01
C ALA A 16 17.19 18.84 25.43
N ASN A 17 17.85 18.44 24.34
CA ASN A 17 18.74 19.32 23.58
C ASN A 17 17.99 20.47 22.92
N VAL A 18 16.87 20.17 22.24
CA VAL A 18 16.04 21.18 21.57
C VAL A 18 15.46 22.16 22.58
N ALA A 19 14.83 21.68 23.65
CA ALA A 19 14.28 22.50 24.71
C ALA A 19 15.35 23.43 25.30
N SER A 20 16.53 22.89 25.62
CA SER A 20 17.65 23.71 26.11
C SER A 20 18.17 24.73 25.08
N SER A 21 17.91 24.50 23.78
CA SER A 21 18.32 25.37 22.66
C SER A 21 17.35 26.47 22.32
N GLU A 22 16.09 26.33 22.74
CA GLU A 22 15.03 27.20 22.26
C GLU A 22 14.31 27.97 23.36
N ILE A 23 14.32 27.46 24.59
CA ILE A 23 13.66 28.10 25.74
C ILE A 23 14.64 28.33 26.89
N TYR A 24 14.29 29.29 27.75
CA TYR A 24 15.12 29.63 28.91
C TYR A 24 14.75 28.73 30.10
N PRO A 25 15.72 28.15 30.80
CA PRO A 25 15.45 27.27 31.95
C PRO A 25 14.85 28.02 33.15
N THR A 26 14.92 29.35 33.18
CA THR A 26 14.38 30.19 34.25
C THR A 26 12.92 30.60 34.05
N TRP A 27 12.31 30.21 32.93
CA TRP A 27 10.91 30.48 32.65
C TRP A 27 9.98 29.73 33.61
N ASN A 28 8.74 30.17 33.65
CA ASN A 28 7.70 29.49 34.41
C ASN A 28 7.58 28.03 33.93
N GLU A 29 7.51 27.09 34.87
CA GLU A 29 7.45 25.66 34.55
C GLU A 29 6.29 25.32 33.61
N ASN A 30 5.15 26.01 33.73
CA ASN A 30 4.00 25.77 32.85
C ASN A 30 4.31 26.16 31.39
N ALA A 31 5.09 27.21 31.17
CA ALA A 31 5.55 27.60 29.84
C ALA A 31 6.56 26.58 29.29
N ILE A 32 7.52 26.14 30.13
CA ILE A 32 8.50 25.12 29.75
C ILE A 32 7.78 23.84 29.30
N ARG A 33 6.81 23.36 30.07
CA ARG A 33 6.00 22.18 29.75
C ARG A 33 5.22 22.35 28.43
N ALA A 34 4.55 23.49 28.23
CA ALA A 34 3.81 23.75 27.00
C ALA A 34 4.71 23.74 25.76
N ASN A 35 5.91 24.33 25.84
CA ASN A 35 6.90 24.31 24.77
C ASN A 35 7.41 22.88 24.49
N ILE A 36 7.72 22.11 25.53
CA ILE A 36 8.19 20.73 25.37
C ILE A 36 7.12 19.85 24.70
N TYR A 37 5.84 19.99 25.04
CA TYR A 37 4.78 19.27 24.32
C TYR A 37 4.72 19.62 22.84
N ALA A 38 4.89 20.91 22.48
CA ALA A 38 4.93 21.35 21.09
C ALA A 38 6.16 20.77 20.35
N GLN A 39 7.34 20.81 20.97
CA GLN A 39 8.59 20.27 20.41
C GLN A 39 8.52 18.75 20.18
N ILE A 40 7.96 18.01 21.15
CA ILE A 40 7.73 16.56 21.03
C ILE A 40 6.77 16.28 19.89
N SER A 41 5.62 16.94 19.87
CA SER A 41 4.59 16.74 18.85
C SER A 41 5.12 17.05 17.45
N PHE A 42 5.88 18.13 17.29
CA PHE A 42 6.55 18.48 16.04
C PHE A 42 7.49 17.37 15.58
N ALA A 43 8.39 16.92 16.47
CA ALA A 43 9.38 15.91 16.13
C ALA A 43 8.73 14.57 15.78
N LEU A 44 7.74 14.14 16.56
CA LEU A 44 6.97 12.93 16.28
C LEU A 44 6.21 13.05 14.95
N ASN A 45 5.64 14.21 14.61
CA ASN A 45 5.00 14.40 13.31
C ASN A 45 5.99 14.20 12.14
N ARG A 46 7.23 14.69 12.26
CA ARG A 46 8.28 14.47 11.24
C ARG A 46 8.59 12.99 11.04
N VAL A 47 8.71 12.25 12.12
CA VAL A 47 8.95 10.79 12.11
C VAL A 47 7.73 10.06 11.56
N TYR A 48 6.53 10.35 12.08
CA TYR A 48 5.28 9.70 11.72
C TYR A 48 4.93 9.86 10.24
N THR A 49 5.15 11.05 9.69
CA THR A 49 4.92 11.33 8.26
C THR A 49 6.07 10.89 7.37
N GLU A 50 7.15 10.36 7.95
CA GLU A 50 8.39 10.01 7.25
C GLU A 50 8.85 11.15 6.33
N TYR A 51 8.78 12.40 6.84
CA TYR A 51 8.88 13.60 6.01
C TYR A 51 10.16 13.63 5.18
N TYR A 52 11.30 13.33 5.80
CA TYR A 52 12.59 13.31 5.11
C TYR A 52 12.86 11.96 4.41
N ARG A 53 12.50 10.84 5.02
CA ARG A 53 12.64 9.48 4.44
C ARG A 53 11.92 9.35 3.11
N SER A 54 10.67 9.82 3.03
CA SER A 54 9.85 9.84 1.81
C SER A 54 10.42 10.75 0.71
N ARG A 55 11.37 11.63 1.05
CA ARG A 55 12.12 12.50 0.12
C ARG A 55 13.52 11.97 -0.20
N GLY A 56 13.83 10.74 0.21
CA GLY A 56 15.10 10.06 -0.07
C GLY A 56 16.23 10.41 0.88
N TYR A 57 15.96 11.09 1.99
CA TYR A 57 16.97 11.39 3.00
C TYR A 57 17.08 10.27 4.03
N PRO A 58 18.29 9.92 4.51
CA PRO A 58 18.51 8.86 5.49
C PRO A 58 18.35 9.32 6.95
N PHE A 59 17.70 10.45 7.18
CA PHE A 59 17.49 11.07 8.50
C PHE A 59 16.04 11.56 8.61
N ASP A 60 15.62 11.91 9.83
CA ASP A 60 14.21 12.14 10.16
C ASP A 60 13.88 13.60 10.50
N ILE A 61 14.88 14.40 10.85
CA ILE A 61 14.73 15.82 11.17
C ILE A 61 16.07 16.55 11.00
N THR A 62 16.03 17.85 10.66
CA THR A 62 17.24 18.69 10.57
C THR A 62 17.36 19.63 11.77
N ASN A 63 18.50 20.30 11.90
CA ASN A 63 18.71 21.38 12.88
C ASN A 63 18.47 22.78 12.29
N SER A 64 17.85 22.88 11.12
CA SER A 64 17.60 24.17 10.46
C SER A 64 16.35 24.81 11.02
N THR A 65 16.47 25.87 11.80
CA THR A 65 15.33 26.58 12.41
C THR A 65 14.37 27.22 11.40
N THR A 66 14.74 27.27 10.12
CA THR A 66 13.84 27.70 9.04
C THR A 66 12.82 26.63 8.65
N VAL A 67 13.05 25.37 9.01
CA VAL A 67 12.21 24.22 8.61
C VAL A 67 11.87 23.32 9.79
N ASP A 68 12.79 23.13 10.73
CA ASP A 68 12.71 22.26 11.90
C ASP A 68 13.13 23.00 13.18
N GLN A 69 13.73 22.29 14.13
CA GLN A 69 14.00 22.76 15.49
C GLN A 69 15.49 23.00 15.69
N SER A 70 15.85 23.89 16.62
CA SER A 70 17.23 24.18 16.97
C SER A 70 17.85 23.00 17.72
N PHE A 71 18.89 22.41 17.14
CA PHE A 71 19.66 21.34 17.77
C PHE A 71 21.16 21.65 17.67
N VAL A 72 21.88 21.50 18.78
CA VAL A 72 23.33 21.74 18.86
C VAL A 72 24.02 20.50 19.43
N LYS A 73 24.82 19.81 18.60
CA LYS A 73 25.59 18.63 19.03
C LYS A 73 26.57 19.01 20.14
N GLY A 74 26.55 18.27 21.25
CA GLY A 74 27.49 18.42 22.37
C GLY A 74 27.24 19.62 23.28
N ARG A 75 26.06 20.25 23.22
CA ARG A 75 25.68 21.29 24.19
C ARG A 75 25.38 20.72 25.57
N ASP A 76 25.44 21.60 26.57
CA ASP A 76 24.91 21.30 27.90
C ASP A 76 23.37 21.35 27.91
N ILE A 77 22.79 20.48 28.72
CA ILE A 77 21.34 20.37 28.97
C ILE A 77 21.06 20.85 30.39
N TYR A 78 20.07 21.71 30.56
CA TYR A 78 19.69 22.20 31.88
C TYR A 78 18.96 21.13 32.68
N GLU A 79 19.34 20.96 33.95
CA GLU A 79 18.83 19.89 34.82
C GLU A 79 17.30 19.94 34.97
N ASN A 80 16.72 21.13 35.16
CA ASN A 80 15.28 21.28 35.30
C ASN A 80 14.52 20.97 34.00
N VAL A 81 15.08 21.36 32.85
CA VAL A 81 14.52 21.02 31.53
C VAL A 81 14.60 19.51 31.31
N ASN A 82 15.72 18.88 31.64
CA ASN A 82 15.90 17.43 31.49
C ASN A 82 14.91 16.64 32.36
N ALA A 83 14.64 17.10 33.59
CA ALA A 83 13.64 16.49 34.47
C ALA A 83 12.24 16.54 33.86
N ILE A 84 11.84 17.69 33.30
CA ILE A 84 10.54 17.84 32.65
C ILE A 84 10.46 17.01 31.36
N VAL A 85 11.50 16.99 30.53
CA VAL A 85 11.51 16.13 29.33
C VAL A 85 11.40 14.65 29.70
N SER A 86 12.10 14.22 30.74
CA SER A 86 12.02 12.83 31.22
C SER A 86 10.61 12.44 31.67
N GLU A 87 9.82 13.39 32.15
CA GLU A 87 8.40 13.19 32.49
C GLU A 87 7.52 13.14 31.24
N LEU A 88 7.80 13.97 30.23
CA LEU A 88 6.88 14.24 29.12
C LEU A 88 7.22 13.54 27.80
N PHE A 89 8.39 12.93 27.64
CA PHE A 89 8.92 12.54 26.31
C PHE A 89 8.04 11.59 25.49
N ASN A 90 7.08 10.89 26.11
CA ASN A 90 6.11 10.01 25.46
C ASN A 90 4.67 10.57 25.48
N ASP A 91 4.52 11.87 25.71
CA ASP A 91 3.27 12.61 25.60
C ASP A 91 3.31 13.53 24.37
N TYR A 92 2.20 13.65 23.63
CA TYR A 92 2.14 14.50 22.45
C TYR A 92 0.75 15.05 22.18
N ILE A 93 0.70 16.11 21.37
CA ILE A 93 -0.53 16.80 21.01
C ILE A 93 -1.11 16.13 19.77
N ARG A 94 -2.42 15.93 19.73
CA ARG A 94 -3.15 15.59 18.50
C ARG A 94 -4.42 16.41 18.40
N ARG A 95 -5.02 16.48 17.21
CA ARG A 95 -6.39 16.99 17.04
C ARG A 95 -7.39 15.91 17.46
N GLN A 96 -8.52 16.33 18.03
CA GLN A 96 -9.61 15.42 18.36
C GLN A 96 -10.14 14.74 17.09
N GLY A 97 -10.32 13.42 17.16
CA GLY A 97 -10.72 12.62 16.01
C GLY A 97 -9.59 12.29 15.02
N ASN A 98 -8.37 12.74 15.29
CA ASN A 98 -7.21 12.40 14.48
C ASN A 98 -6.29 11.37 15.15
N ILE A 99 -5.59 10.71 14.24
CA ILE A 99 -4.50 9.77 14.31
C ILE A 99 -3.17 10.23 14.87
N GLU A 100 -2.65 11.16 14.09
CA GLU A 100 -1.26 11.54 14.01
C GLU A 100 -0.91 12.58 15.05
N PRO A 101 0.36 12.67 15.46
CA PRO A 101 0.85 13.82 16.21
C PRO A 101 0.61 15.12 15.42
N LEU A 102 0.13 16.15 16.09
CA LEU A 102 -0.05 17.47 15.51
C LEU A 102 1.32 18.00 15.06
N PHE A 103 1.39 18.57 13.85
CA PHE A 103 2.50 19.43 13.47
C PHE A 103 2.40 20.75 14.25
N ALA A 104 2.77 20.69 15.52
CA ALA A 104 2.68 21.78 16.49
C ALA A 104 3.78 22.79 16.20
N SER A 105 3.57 23.60 15.16
CA SER A 105 4.50 24.68 14.80
C SER A 105 4.61 25.68 15.94
N TYR A 106 5.80 26.23 16.13
CA TYR A 106 6.07 27.23 17.15
C TYR A 106 7.17 28.16 16.68
N CYS A 107 7.31 29.31 17.32
CA CYS A 107 8.28 30.34 16.98
C CYS A 107 8.61 31.19 18.20
N ASP A 108 9.68 31.99 18.11
CA ASP A 108 10.07 32.86 19.23
C ASP A 108 8.95 33.81 19.67
N GLY A 109 8.15 34.33 18.73
CA GLY A 109 7.05 35.26 19.00
C GLY A 109 7.47 36.71 19.28
N ILE A 110 8.77 37.03 19.21
CA ILE A 110 9.31 38.40 19.34
C ILE A 110 9.87 38.89 18.01
N ARG A 111 10.75 38.12 17.38
CA ARG A 111 11.37 38.43 16.08
C ARG A 111 10.60 37.78 14.94
N VAL A 112 9.96 36.64 15.21
CA VAL A 112 9.18 35.86 14.24
C VAL A 112 7.82 35.55 14.84
N THR A 113 6.75 35.87 14.12
CA THR A 113 5.39 35.46 14.45
C THR A 113 4.95 34.31 13.55
N CYS A 114 4.19 33.38 14.12
CA CYS A 114 3.68 32.19 13.45
C CYS A 114 2.26 31.89 13.94
N ALA A 115 1.55 31.03 13.22
CA ALA A 115 0.19 30.62 13.58
C ALA A 115 0.13 29.68 14.81
N GLY A 116 1.27 29.12 15.21
CA GLY A 116 1.35 28.20 16.34
C GLY A 116 1.86 28.87 17.62
N LEU A 117 2.48 28.10 18.51
CA LEU A 117 2.87 28.57 19.83
C LEU A 117 3.95 29.66 19.75
N SER A 118 3.69 30.78 20.41
CA SER A 118 4.70 31.82 20.67
C SER A 118 5.44 31.48 21.96
N GLN A 119 6.76 31.29 21.88
CA GLN A 119 7.57 30.92 23.03
C GLN A 119 7.48 31.99 24.13
N TRP A 120 7.69 33.27 23.78
CA TRP A 120 7.55 34.36 24.76
C TRP A 120 6.12 34.61 25.21
N GLY A 121 5.14 34.42 24.33
CA GLY A 121 3.73 34.54 24.71
C GLY A 121 3.28 33.43 25.66
N SER A 122 3.83 32.22 25.53
CA SER A 122 3.58 31.13 26.46
C SER A 122 4.09 31.42 27.87
N GLU A 123 5.23 32.12 27.99
CA GLU A 123 5.77 32.58 29.27
C GLU A 123 4.85 33.63 29.91
N GLU A 124 4.37 34.61 29.14
CA GLU A 124 3.42 35.61 29.64
C GLU A 124 2.11 34.95 30.14
N LEU A 125 1.56 34.01 29.38
CA LEU A 125 0.36 33.28 29.79
C LEU A 125 0.59 32.46 31.07
N ALA A 126 1.74 31.81 31.19
CA ALA A 126 2.11 31.05 32.38
C ALA A 126 2.29 31.94 33.62
N GLN A 127 2.90 33.12 33.47
CA GLN A 127 3.01 34.13 34.54
C GLN A 127 1.63 34.63 34.99
N ASN A 128 0.65 34.66 34.09
CA ASN A 128 -0.74 34.95 34.40
C ASN A 128 -1.53 33.74 34.96
N GLY A 129 -0.83 32.66 35.34
CA GLY A 129 -1.41 31.51 36.04
C GLY A 129 -2.03 30.46 35.13
N ARG A 130 -1.85 30.54 33.80
CA ARG A 130 -2.32 29.50 32.88
C ARG A 130 -1.52 28.21 33.07
N THR A 131 -2.22 27.08 33.03
CA THR A 131 -1.66 25.74 33.01
C THR A 131 -1.08 25.41 31.63
N PRO A 132 -0.22 24.39 31.49
CA PRO A 132 0.34 24.00 30.20
C PRO A 132 -0.74 23.71 29.16
N TYR A 133 -1.81 23.01 29.54
CA TYR A 133 -2.89 22.66 28.63
C TYR A 133 -3.68 23.88 28.16
N GLU A 134 -3.97 24.84 29.06
CA GLU A 134 -4.65 26.09 28.68
C GLU A 134 -3.79 26.97 27.74
N ILE A 135 -2.46 26.91 27.88
CA ILE A 135 -1.54 27.57 26.94
C ILE A 135 -1.59 26.88 25.58
N LEU A 136 -1.57 25.54 25.55
CA LEU A 136 -1.66 24.78 24.30
C LEU A 136 -2.98 25.03 23.57
N THR A 137 -4.13 25.00 24.27
CA THR A 137 -5.43 25.25 23.65
C THR A 137 -5.58 26.72 23.20
N TYR A 138 -4.94 27.67 23.89
CA TYR A 138 -4.89 29.06 23.43
C TYR A 138 -4.24 29.20 22.04
N TYR A 139 -3.14 28.47 21.77
CA TYR A 139 -2.43 28.58 20.49
C TYR A 139 -2.94 27.62 19.41
N TYR A 140 -3.38 26.43 19.80
CA TYR A 140 -3.72 25.38 18.84
C TYR A 140 -5.24 25.17 18.70
N GLY A 141 -6.06 25.77 19.56
CA GLY A 141 -7.51 25.58 19.57
C GLY A 141 -7.96 24.57 20.63
N ASP A 142 -9.25 24.57 20.95
CA ASP A 142 -9.85 23.71 21.97
C ASP A 142 -10.13 22.27 21.47
N ASP A 143 -9.87 22.01 20.18
CA ASP A 143 -10.03 20.73 19.50
C ASP A 143 -8.75 19.88 19.49
N ILE A 144 -7.90 20.05 20.50
CA ILE A 144 -6.73 19.20 20.72
C ILE A 144 -6.95 18.24 21.89
N ASP A 145 -6.23 17.12 21.87
CA ASP A 145 -6.03 16.23 23.01
C ASP A 145 -4.54 16.13 23.30
N LEU A 146 -4.21 15.89 24.58
CA LEU A 146 -2.89 15.43 24.97
C LEU A 146 -2.90 13.92 25.12
N VAL A 147 -2.27 13.21 24.19
CA VAL A 147 -2.01 11.77 24.31
C VAL A 147 -0.92 11.59 25.34
N ARG A 148 -1.18 10.79 26.37
CA ARG A 148 -0.25 10.57 27.48
C ARG A 148 0.23 9.14 27.56
N ASN A 149 1.47 8.97 27.98
CA ASN A 149 2.12 7.67 28.18
C ASN A 149 2.02 6.78 26.94
N ALA A 150 2.29 7.35 25.76
CA ALA A 150 2.28 6.59 24.52
C ALA A 150 3.32 5.46 24.57
N GLU A 151 2.99 4.35 23.92
CA GLU A 151 3.90 3.22 23.81
C GLU A 151 5.14 3.63 23.01
N VAL A 152 6.32 3.40 23.58
CA VAL A 152 7.59 3.74 22.95
C VAL A 152 8.05 2.56 22.10
N ARG A 153 8.16 2.77 20.78
CA ARG A 153 8.68 1.80 19.82
C ARG A 153 9.88 2.38 19.07
N GLY A 154 10.74 1.50 18.57
CA GLY A 154 11.81 1.90 17.66
C GLY A 154 11.26 2.46 16.35
N ILE A 155 12.04 3.31 15.68
CA ILE A 155 11.70 3.79 14.34
C ILE A 155 12.03 2.67 13.35
N THR A 156 11.01 2.05 12.78
CA THR A 156 11.12 1.13 11.65
C THR A 156 10.65 1.83 10.38
N GLU A 157 11.31 1.56 9.25
CA GLU A 157 10.80 2.00 7.95
C GLU A 157 9.38 1.44 7.75
N SER A 158 8.47 2.25 7.19
CA SER A 158 7.10 1.79 6.97
C SER A 158 6.92 0.95 5.72
N TYR A 159 7.90 0.93 4.82
CA TYR A 159 7.85 0.13 3.60
C TYR A 159 7.82 -1.36 3.97
N PRO A 160 6.85 -2.15 3.48
CA PRO A 160 6.88 -3.59 3.66
C PRO A 160 8.15 -4.18 3.04
N GLU A 161 8.76 -5.18 3.69
CA GLU A 161 10.00 -5.79 3.19
C GLU A 161 9.84 -6.42 1.80
N VAL A 162 8.60 -6.77 1.43
CA VAL A 162 8.22 -7.32 0.12
C VAL A 162 7.40 -6.29 -0.67
N PRO A 163 7.71 -6.05 -1.96
CA PRO A 163 6.89 -5.19 -2.82
C PRO A 163 5.45 -5.68 -2.95
N LEU A 164 4.49 -4.74 -2.93
CA LEU A 164 3.09 -5.07 -3.18
C LEU A 164 2.82 -5.07 -4.68
N ARG A 165 2.14 -6.10 -5.17
CA ARG A 165 1.79 -6.31 -6.57
C ARG A 165 0.48 -7.08 -6.64
N LEU A 166 -0.09 -7.22 -7.83
CA LEU A 166 -1.31 -8.00 -8.04
C LEU A 166 -1.28 -9.34 -7.29
N GLY A 167 -2.34 -9.62 -6.53
CA GLY A 167 -2.46 -10.79 -5.68
C GLY A 167 -1.95 -10.62 -4.24
N SER A 168 -1.15 -9.59 -3.97
CA SER A 168 -0.77 -9.22 -2.59
C SER A 168 -2.02 -8.88 -1.79
N SER A 169 -1.96 -9.10 -0.48
CA SER A 169 -3.07 -8.73 0.39
C SER A 169 -2.64 -8.31 1.78
N GLY A 170 -3.55 -7.69 2.52
CA GLY A 170 -3.36 -7.33 3.92
C GLY A 170 -3.41 -5.83 4.18
N THR A 171 -2.93 -5.42 5.34
CA THR A 171 -3.06 -4.04 5.82
C THR A 171 -2.30 -3.04 4.95
N ASP A 172 -1.15 -3.42 4.40
CA ASP A 172 -0.32 -2.53 3.59
C ASP A 172 -0.97 -2.25 2.23
N VAL A 173 -1.60 -3.28 1.64
CA VAL A 173 -2.42 -3.13 0.43
C VAL A 173 -3.60 -2.21 0.70
N ARG A 174 -4.32 -2.43 1.81
CA ARG A 174 -5.44 -1.56 2.17
C ARG A 174 -5.01 -0.12 2.38
N GLN A 175 -3.84 0.08 3.01
CA GLN A 175 -3.26 1.40 3.24
C GLN A 175 -2.96 2.13 1.92
N ILE A 176 -2.37 1.46 0.93
CA ILE A 176 -2.14 2.09 -0.39
C ILE A 176 -3.47 2.36 -1.09
N GLN A 177 -4.48 1.49 -0.99
CA GLN A 177 -5.79 1.71 -1.60
C GLN A 177 -6.48 2.96 -1.04
N VAL A 178 -6.49 3.13 0.29
CA VAL A 178 -7.03 4.33 0.95
C VAL A 178 -6.29 5.57 0.47
N ARG A 179 -4.95 5.53 0.48
CA ARG A 179 -4.12 6.68 0.11
C ARG A 179 -4.28 7.06 -1.36
N LEU A 180 -4.24 6.09 -2.27
CA LEU A 180 -4.47 6.30 -3.70
C LEU A 180 -5.87 6.87 -3.95
N ASN A 181 -6.90 6.40 -3.26
CA ASN A 181 -8.24 6.97 -3.36
C ASN A 181 -8.34 8.42 -2.85
N ARG A 182 -7.60 8.79 -1.80
CA ARG A 182 -7.54 10.19 -1.37
C ARG A 182 -6.78 11.04 -2.38
N ILE A 183 -5.72 10.50 -2.96
CA ILE A 183 -4.91 11.17 -3.99
C ILE A 183 -5.72 11.37 -5.27
N SER A 184 -6.49 10.38 -5.72
CA SER A 184 -7.30 10.47 -6.95
C SER A 184 -8.37 11.56 -6.91
N ALA A 185 -8.83 11.96 -5.72
CA ALA A 185 -9.70 13.12 -5.55
C ALA A 185 -9.06 14.46 -6.01
N ASN A 186 -7.73 14.53 -6.02
CA ASN A 186 -6.95 15.68 -6.50
C ASN A 186 -6.26 15.42 -7.86
N TYR A 187 -6.13 14.17 -8.27
CA TYR A 187 -5.46 13.73 -9.50
C TYR A 187 -6.36 12.79 -10.29
N SER A 188 -7.20 13.36 -11.17
CA SER A 188 -8.26 12.63 -11.87
C SER A 188 -7.78 11.58 -12.88
N SER A 189 -6.49 11.57 -13.24
CA SER A 189 -5.89 10.53 -14.08
C SER A 189 -5.73 9.21 -13.32
N ILE A 190 -5.72 9.25 -11.98
CA ILE A 190 -5.65 8.05 -11.15
C ILE A 190 -7.09 7.53 -10.96
N PRO A 191 -7.43 6.34 -11.44
CA PRO A 191 -8.76 5.78 -11.26
C PRO A 191 -9.06 5.55 -9.79
N LYS A 192 -10.34 5.66 -9.43
CA LYS A 192 -10.80 5.38 -8.08
C LYS A 192 -10.93 3.88 -7.88
N ILE A 193 -10.29 3.36 -6.84
CA ILE A 193 -10.38 1.97 -6.42
C ILE A 193 -11.71 1.79 -5.70
N VAL A 194 -12.63 1.02 -6.31
CA VAL A 194 -14.01 0.86 -5.81
C VAL A 194 -14.02 0.10 -4.47
N SER A 195 -13.20 -0.94 -4.35
CA SER A 195 -13.10 -1.78 -3.15
C SER A 195 -11.79 -1.50 -2.41
N VAL A 196 -11.88 -0.98 -1.19
CA VAL A 196 -10.73 -0.83 -0.27
C VAL A 196 -10.70 -2.01 0.69
N ASP A 197 -10.53 -3.19 0.09
CA ASP A 197 -10.68 -4.49 0.71
C ASP A 197 -9.35 -5.08 1.19
N GLY A 198 -8.21 -4.43 0.93
CA GLY A 198 -6.89 -4.97 1.25
C GLY A 198 -6.42 -6.06 0.29
N ILE A 199 -7.05 -6.22 -0.87
CA ILE A 199 -6.64 -7.12 -1.95
C ILE A 199 -6.08 -6.29 -3.09
N PHE A 200 -4.84 -6.59 -3.48
CA PHE A 200 -4.20 -5.92 -4.60
C PHE A 200 -4.77 -6.56 -5.87
N SER A 201 -5.98 -6.14 -6.22
CA SER A 201 -6.71 -6.53 -7.42
C SER A 201 -6.32 -5.64 -8.59
N TYR A 202 -6.82 -5.94 -9.78
CA TYR A 202 -6.58 -5.15 -11.00
C TYR A 202 -6.96 -3.66 -10.82
N ASN A 203 -8.06 -3.36 -10.10
CA ASN A 203 -8.42 -1.97 -9.80
C ASN A 203 -7.33 -1.23 -9.01
N THR A 204 -6.62 -1.96 -8.14
CA THR A 204 -5.51 -1.41 -7.35
C THR A 204 -4.26 -1.24 -8.21
N GLU A 205 -3.96 -2.23 -9.06
CA GLU A 205 -2.86 -2.18 -10.02
C GLU A 205 -2.99 -1.02 -11.01
N ASP A 206 -4.16 -0.85 -11.63
CA ASP A 206 -4.47 0.27 -12.52
C ASP A 206 -4.25 1.63 -11.84
N ALA A 207 -4.68 1.75 -10.59
CA ALA A 207 -4.48 2.97 -9.80
C ALA A 207 -2.99 3.20 -9.48
N VAL A 208 -2.21 2.14 -9.24
CA VAL A 208 -0.77 2.22 -9.02
C VAL A 208 -0.03 2.63 -10.29
N ILE A 209 -0.34 2.02 -11.44
CA ILE A 209 0.25 2.39 -12.75
C ILE A 209 -0.03 3.86 -13.04
N ALA A 210 -1.30 4.28 -12.98
CA ALA A 210 -1.68 5.67 -13.24
C ALA A 210 -1.02 6.66 -12.26
N PHE A 211 -0.82 6.25 -11.00
CA PHE A 211 -0.06 7.02 -10.04
C PHE A 211 1.43 7.11 -10.45
N GLN A 212 2.05 6.00 -10.81
CA GLN A 212 3.44 5.96 -11.25
C GLN A 212 3.68 6.86 -12.46
N GLU A 213 2.80 6.80 -13.47
CA GLU A 213 2.82 7.70 -14.62
C GLU A 213 2.69 9.17 -14.22
N ALA A 214 1.70 9.51 -13.39
CA ALA A 214 1.44 10.87 -12.94
C ALA A 214 2.61 11.49 -12.16
N PHE A 215 3.44 10.66 -11.52
CA PHE A 215 4.57 11.09 -10.68
C PHE A 215 5.94 10.73 -11.25
N ASN A 216 6.03 10.37 -12.54
CA ASN A 216 7.27 10.05 -13.26
C ASN A 216 8.09 8.92 -12.60
N LEU A 217 7.40 7.87 -12.16
CA LEU A 217 8.00 6.60 -11.75
C LEU A 217 7.91 5.59 -12.90
N THR A 218 8.58 4.44 -12.77
CA THR A 218 8.38 3.32 -13.69
C THR A 218 6.95 2.79 -13.54
N PRO A 219 6.13 2.77 -14.61
CA PRO A 219 4.72 2.35 -14.55
C PRO A 219 4.59 0.83 -14.65
N ASP A 220 5.17 0.12 -13.68
CA ASP A 220 5.21 -1.35 -13.62
C ASP A 220 4.06 -1.98 -12.82
N GLY A 221 3.20 -1.17 -12.19
CA GLY A 221 2.08 -1.65 -11.36
C GLY A 221 2.51 -2.21 -10.01
N ILE A 222 3.81 -2.18 -9.70
CA ILE A 222 4.38 -2.72 -8.46
C ILE A 222 4.63 -1.57 -7.47
N VAL A 223 4.16 -1.72 -6.24
CA VAL A 223 4.49 -0.82 -5.14
C VAL A 223 5.77 -1.29 -4.47
N GLY A 224 6.90 -0.99 -5.12
CA GLY A 224 8.23 -1.07 -4.52
C GLY A 224 8.53 0.13 -3.60
N LYS A 225 9.72 0.15 -3.00
CA LYS A 225 10.13 1.20 -2.03
C LYS A 225 9.94 2.63 -2.57
N ALA A 226 10.31 2.88 -3.82
CA ALA A 226 10.16 4.19 -4.45
C ALA A 226 8.67 4.62 -4.57
N THR A 227 7.83 3.73 -5.09
CA THR A 227 6.38 3.96 -5.25
C THR A 227 5.69 4.13 -3.90
N TRP A 228 6.00 3.28 -2.91
CA TRP A 228 5.49 3.38 -1.55
C TRP A 228 5.74 4.76 -0.95
N TYR A 229 7.00 5.18 -0.89
CA TYR A 229 7.38 6.46 -0.31
C TYR A 229 6.82 7.64 -1.08
N LYS A 230 6.69 7.53 -2.40
CA LYS A 230 6.05 8.56 -3.21
C LYS A 230 4.56 8.69 -2.88
N ILE A 231 3.82 7.59 -2.76
CA ILE A 231 2.41 7.59 -2.33
C ILE A 231 2.28 8.28 -0.96
N GLN A 232 3.13 7.92 0.00
CA GLN A 232 3.14 8.54 1.33
C GLN A 232 3.37 10.04 1.26
N GLN A 233 4.38 10.47 0.51
CA GLN A 233 4.75 11.88 0.36
C GLN A 233 3.58 12.69 -0.20
N ILE A 234 2.95 12.21 -1.27
CA ILE A 234 1.85 12.91 -1.93
C ILE A 234 0.60 12.92 -1.05
N TYR A 235 0.26 11.80 -0.44
CA TYR A 235 -0.84 11.71 0.52
C TYR A 235 -0.66 12.71 1.68
N ALA A 236 0.51 12.72 2.33
CA ALA A 236 0.81 13.63 3.43
C ALA A 236 0.78 15.11 3.00
N SER A 237 1.18 15.40 1.77
CA SER A 237 1.11 16.76 1.20
C SER A 237 -0.32 17.20 0.92
N ILE A 238 -1.17 16.33 0.36
CA ILE A 238 -2.59 16.64 0.10
C ILE A 238 -3.34 16.87 1.42
N LYS A 239 -3.13 16.02 2.41
CA LYS A 239 -3.75 16.18 3.74
C LYS A 239 -3.06 17.24 4.60
N ARG A 240 -1.95 17.83 4.13
CA ARG A 240 -1.17 18.86 4.82
C ARG A 240 -0.74 18.42 6.22
N LEU A 241 -0.32 17.17 6.36
CA LEU A 241 -0.02 16.55 7.66
C LEU A 241 1.17 17.20 8.39
N ALA A 242 2.04 17.89 7.63
CA ALA A 242 3.17 18.66 8.14
C ALA A 242 2.86 20.16 8.24
N GLU A 243 1.58 20.53 8.39
CA GLU A 243 1.10 21.89 8.57
C GLU A 243 0.12 21.97 9.76
N LEU A 244 0.00 23.15 10.37
CA LEU A 244 -0.84 23.33 11.57
C LEU A 244 -2.35 23.15 11.29
N ASN A 245 -2.79 23.48 10.08
CA ASN A 245 -4.17 23.38 9.60
C ASN A 245 -4.41 22.11 8.76
N SER A 246 -3.69 21.03 9.11
CA SER A 246 -3.83 19.68 8.55
C SER A 246 -5.30 19.25 8.44
N GLU A 247 -5.64 18.55 7.35
CA GLU A 247 -6.93 17.82 7.22
C GLU A 247 -7.02 16.68 8.23
N GLY A 248 -5.88 16.15 8.66
CA GLY A 248 -5.79 15.08 9.64
C GLY A 248 -5.87 13.68 9.06
N ILE A 249 -5.56 12.67 9.86
CA ILE A 249 -5.84 11.27 9.56
C ILE A 249 -6.89 10.76 10.53
N SER A 250 -8.09 10.48 10.02
CA SER A 250 -9.17 9.93 10.83
C SER A 250 -8.91 8.46 11.16
N PRO A 251 -9.50 7.91 12.25
CA PRO A 251 -9.51 6.48 12.48
C PRO A 251 -10.01 5.69 11.27
N SER A 252 -10.99 6.19 10.50
CA SER A 252 -11.48 5.61 9.24
C SER A 252 -10.38 5.43 8.17
N ASP A 253 -9.43 6.37 8.08
CA ASP A 253 -8.34 6.32 7.11
C ASP A 253 -7.32 5.22 7.44
N ILE A 254 -7.21 4.86 8.72
CA ILE A 254 -6.27 3.85 9.20
C ILE A 254 -6.99 2.59 9.66
N THR A 255 -8.34 2.56 9.67
CA THR A 255 -9.07 1.51 10.40
C THR A 255 -8.61 0.18 9.90
N GLN A 256 -7.92 -0.55 10.77
CA GLN A 256 -7.69 -1.97 10.70
C GLN A 256 -9.03 -2.64 10.97
N LEU A 257 -10.07 -2.32 10.17
CA LEU A 257 -11.14 -3.29 10.01
C LEU A 257 -10.41 -4.55 9.52
N PRO A 258 -10.58 -5.69 10.21
CA PRO A 258 -9.87 -6.89 9.84
C PRO A 258 -10.03 -7.08 8.34
N TYR A 259 -8.89 -7.26 7.67
CA TYR A 259 -8.88 -7.72 6.30
C TYR A 259 -9.69 -9.03 6.27
N GLU A 260 -10.93 -8.96 5.82
CA GLU A 260 -11.81 -10.12 5.72
C GLU A 260 -11.51 -10.76 4.36
N LEU A 261 -10.69 -11.80 4.40
CA LEU A 261 -10.54 -12.72 3.29
C LEU A 261 -11.91 -13.26 2.87
N PRO A 262 -12.10 -13.58 1.57
CA PRO A 262 -13.34 -14.18 1.11
C PRO A 262 -13.72 -15.37 1.98
N SER A 263 -14.96 -15.39 2.43
CA SER A 263 -15.53 -16.43 3.28
C SER A 263 -16.49 -17.30 2.48
N PHE A 264 -16.87 -18.44 3.04
CA PHE A 264 -17.88 -19.30 2.41
C PHE A 264 -19.18 -18.54 2.14
N GLY A 265 -19.66 -18.61 0.89
CA GLY A 265 -20.83 -17.89 0.40
C GLY A 265 -20.53 -16.55 -0.26
N ASP A 266 -19.31 -16.01 -0.11
CA ASP A 266 -18.91 -14.80 -0.81
C ASP A 266 -18.80 -15.04 -2.31
N THR A 267 -18.98 -13.95 -3.07
CA THR A 267 -18.85 -13.95 -4.52
C THR A 267 -18.04 -12.77 -5.00
N GLY A 268 -17.43 -12.90 -6.18
CA GLY A 268 -16.69 -11.85 -6.84
C GLY A 268 -15.22 -12.18 -7.05
N LEU A 269 -14.48 -11.15 -7.44
CA LEU A 269 -13.11 -11.28 -7.97
C LEU A 269 -12.10 -11.80 -6.95
N ALA A 270 -12.30 -11.47 -5.68
CA ALA A 270 -11.46 -11.96 -4.59
C ALA A 270 -11.49 -13.50 -4.49
N VAL A 271 -12.69 -14.08 -4.59
CA VAL A 271 -12.87 -15.53 -4.64
C VAL A 271 -12.26 -16.11 -5.90
N GLN A 272 -12.47 -15.46 -7.05
CA GLN A 272 -11.95 -15.93 -8.33
C GLN A 272 -10.42 -16.02 -8.34
N ASN A 273 -9.74 -15.06 -7.70
CA ASN A 273 -8.28 -15.08 -7.53
C ASN A 273 -7.83 -16.27 -6.68
N VAL A 274 -8.51 -16.55 -5.57
CA VAL A 274 -8.19 -17.71 -4.71
C VAL A 274 -8.41 -19.03 -5.46
N GLN A 275 -9.54 -19.15 -6.17
CA GLN A 275 -9.83 -20.32 -7.02
C GLN A 275 -8.77 -20.53 -8.09
N TYR A 276 -8.27 -19.44 -8.68
CA TYR A 276 -7.16 -19.49 -9.62
C TYR A 276 -5.87 -20.01 -8.96
N TYR A 277 -5.48 -19.48 -7.80
CA TYR A 277 -4.28 -19.98 -7.09
C TYR A 277 -4.41 -21.48 -6.77
N LEU A 278 -5.56 -21.91 -6.25
CA LEU A 278 -5.83 -23.32 -5.96
C LEU A 278 -5.75 -24.19 -7.21
N ASN A 279 -6.35 -23.75 -8.32
CA ASN A 279 -6.25 -24.44 -9.60
C ASN A 279 -4.82 -24.53 -10.10
N TYR A 280 -4.05 -23.47 -9.94
CA TYR A 280 -2.66 -23.47 -10.34
C TYR A 280 -1.84 -24.45 -9.51
N LEU A 281 -1.97 -24.36 -8.18
CA LEU A 281 -1.32 -25.27 -7.25
C LEU A 281 -1.72 -26.73 -7.48
N SER A 282 -2.97 -27.02 -7.84
CA SER A 282 -3.46 -28.39 -8.09
C SER A 282 -2.64 -29.18 -9.13
N ARG A 283 -1.90 -28.47 -10.00
CA ARG A 283 -1.03 -29.08 -11.02
C ARG A 283 0.28 -29.60 -10.45
N PHE A 284 0.75 -29.00 -9.37
CA PHE A 284 2.02 -29.32 -8.72
C PHE A 284 1.81 -30.10 -7.41
N TYR A 285 0.70 -29.80 -6.73
CA TYR A 285 0.25 -30.47 -5.52
C TYR A 285 -0.97 -31.31 -5.84
N SER A 286 -0.74 -32.59 -6.17
CA SER A 286 -1.82 -33.54 -6.51
C SER A 286 -2.85 -33.76 -5.40
N THR A 287 -2.53 -33.32 -4.18
CA THR A 287 -3.43 -33.33 -3.01
C THR A 287 -4.47 -32.21 -3.06
N ILE A 288 -4.22 -31.13 -3.79
CA ILE A 288 -5.15 -30.00 -3.94
C ILE A 288 -6.02 -30.28 -5.17
N PRO A 289 -7.35 -30.41 -5.03
CA PRO A 289 -8.23 -30.61 -6.18
C PRO A 289 -8.43 -29.29 -6.95
N PRO A 290 -8.58 -29.34 -8.28
CA PRO A 290 -9.00 -28.18 -9.06
C PRO A 290 -10.45 -27.81 -8.74
N VAL A 291 -10.80 -26.54 -8.97
CA VAL A 291 -12.10 -25.91 -8.72
C VAL A 291 -12.56 -25.11 -9.94
N ASN A 292 -13.85 -24.83 -10.04
CA ASN A 292 -14.34 -23.85 -11.03
C ASN A 292 -13.93 -22.44 -10.60
N ALA A 293 -13.30 -21.66 -11.49
CA ALA A 293 -12.95 -20.25 -11.23
C ALA A 293 -14.14 -19.31 -11.53
N ASP A 294 -15.31 -19.63 -10.97
CA ASP A 294 -16.58 -18.94 -11.18
C ASP A 294 -16.77 -17.71 -10.29
N GLY A 295 -15.81 -17.43 -9.40
CA GLY A 295 -15.89 -16.35 -8.43
C GLY A 295 -16.90 -16.61 -7.32
N ILE A 296 -17.30 -17.86 -7.06
CA ILE A 296 -18.25 -18.23 -6.00
C ILE A 296 -17.54 -19.09 -4.95
N PHE A 297 -17.50 -18.63 -3.69
CA PHE A 297 -16.90 -19.41 -2.61
C PHE A 297 -17.93 -20.45 -2.14
N GLY A 298 -18.12 -21.48 -2.95
CA GLY A 298 -18.95 -22.64 -2.63
C GLY A 298 -18.16 -23.81 -2.08
N GLU A 299 -18.83 -24.96 -1.98
CA GLU A 299 -18.28 -26.21 -1.45
C GLU A 299 -17.01 -26.67 -2.17
N GLN A 300 -16.89 -26.47 -3.49
CA GLN A 300 -15.67 -26.85 -4.21
C GLN A 300 -14.46 -26.04 -3.74
N THR A 301 -14.59 -24.72 -3.66
CA THR A 301 -13.55 -23.81 -3.16
C THR A 301 -13.18 -24.16 -1.71
N ARG A 302 -14.18 -24.38 -0.85
CA ARG A 302 -13.99 -24.79 0.55
C ARG A 302 -13.19 -26.08 0.68
N ASN A 303 -13.53 -27.10 -0.11
CA ASN A 303 -12.84 -28.40 -0.08
C ASN A 303 -11.41 -28.32 -0.63
N ALA A 304 -11.16 -27.47 -1.64
CA ALA A 304 -9.82 -27.22 -2.14
C ALA A 304 -8.95 -26.48 -1.11
N ILE A 305 -9.51 -25.48 -0.41
CA ILE A 305 -8.82 -24.79 0.70
C ILE A 305 -8.50 -25.77 1.83
N LEU A 306 -9.46 -26.61 2.24
CA LEU A 306 -9.24 -27.66 3.23
C LEU A 306 -8.08 -28.58 2.83
N SER A 307 -8.00 -28.94 1.54
CA SER A 307 -6.94 -29.78 1.01
C SER A 307 -5.60 -29.06 0.95
N ALA A 308 -5.58 -27.76 0.66
CA ALA A 308 -4.39 -26.91 0.70
C ALA A 308 -3.87 -26.76 2.14
N GLN A 309 -4.74 -26.49 3.11
CA GLN A 309 -4.41 -26.44 4.54
C GLN A 309 -3.72 -27.74 4.97
N ARG A 310 -4.31 -28.90 4.63
CA ARG A 310 -3.68 -30.20 4.91
C ARG A 310 -2.33 -30.35 4.21
N THR A 311 -2.22 -29.92 2.96
CA THR A 311 -0.98 -30.01 2.16
C THR A 311 0.14 -29.18 2.79
N PHE A 312 -0.17 -28.01 3.35
CA PHE A 312 0.79 -27.10 3.96
C PHE A 312 0.93 -27.27 5.48
N GLY A 313 0.25 -28.25 6.08
CA GLY A 313 0.36 -28.54 7.52
C GLY A 313 -0.34 -27.52 8.42
N LEU A 314 -1.35 -26.82 7.91
CA LEU A 314 -2.15 -25.82 8.60
C LEU A 314 -3.38 -26.43 9.29
N SER A 315 -4.09 -25.61 10.06
CA SER A 315 -5.37 -26.00 10.67
C SER A 315 -6.44 -26.25 9.59
N GLU A 316 -7.02 -27.46 9.55
CA GLU A 316 -7.99 -27.89 8.54
C GLU A 316 -9.41 -27.34 8.81
N THR A 317 -9.59 -26.03 8.74
CA THR A 317 -10.87 -25.35 8.98
C THR A 317 -11.77 -25.35 7.73
N GLY A 318 -11.17 -25.36 6.54
CA GLY A 318 -11.84 -25.10 5.26
C GLY A 318 -12.18 -23.62 5.03
N GLU A 319 -11.84 -22.75 5.98
CA GLU A 319 -12.00 -21.30 5.87
C GLU A 319 -10.70 -20.68 5.36
N LEU A 320 -10.80 -19.59 4.61
CA LEU A 320 -9.63 -18.87 4.11
C LEU A 320 -9.19 -17.81 5.13
N ASP A 321 -8.48 -18.22 6.17
CA ASP A 321 -7.84 -17.28 7.10
C ASP A 321 -6.50 -16.77 6.54
N ALA A 322 -5.90 -15.80 7.24
CA ALA A 322 -4.67 -15.13 6.80
C ALA A 322 -3.51 -16.11 6.58
N GLU A 323 -3.30 -17.03 7.52
CA GLU A 323 -2.25 -18.04 7.45
C GLU A 323 -2.47 -18.98 6.25
N THR A 324 -3.71 -19.39 6.01
CA THR A 324 -4.08 -20.24 4.86
C THR A 324 -3.86 -19.54 3.54
N PHE A 325 -4.29 -18.28 3.42
CA PHE A 325 -4.11 -17.50 2.21
C PHE A 325 -2.62 -17.26 1.91
N GLU A 326 -1.84 -16.88 2.92
CA GLU A 326 -0.39 -16.66 2.80
C GLU A 326 0.31 -17.93 2.31
N ALA A 327 0.03 -19.09 2.89
CA ALA A 327 0.62 -20.35 2.44
C ALA A 327 0.25 -20.73 1.00
N ILE A 328 -1.01 -20.55 0.59
CA ILE A 328 -1.45 -20.77 -0.79
C ILE A 328 -0.71 -19.82 -1.74
N TYR A 329 -0.60 -18.56 -1.36
CA TYR A 329 -0.01 -17.53 -2.21
C TYR A 329 1.51 -17.66 -2.32
N ASP A 330 2.21 -17.95 -1.22
CA ASP A 330 3.66 -18.20 -1.22
C ASP A 330 4.03 -19.44 -2.02
N ALA A 331 3.23 -20.51 -1.90
CA ALA A 331 3.40 -21.70 -2.72
C ALA A 331 3.19 -21.37 -4.22
N TYR A 332 2.23 -20.51 -4.53
CA TYR A 332 2.00 -20.03 -5.89
C TYR A 332 3.24 -19.27 -6.39
N LEU A 333 3.68 -18.23 -5.67
CA LEU A 333 4.85 -17.40 -5.99
C LEU A 333 6.13 -18.22 -6.17
N GLY A 334 6.41 -19.13 -5.24
CA GLY A 334 7.59 -19.99 -5.31
C GLY A 334 7.64 -20.88 -6.54
N ILE A 335 6.47 -21.26 -7.09
CA ILE A 335 6.41 -21.97 -8.38
C ILE A 335 6.72 -20.99 -9.51
N ILE A 336 6.04 -19.84 -9.59
CA ILE A 336 6.21 -18.89 -10.70
C ILE A 336 7.65 -18.42 -10.84
N ASP A 337 8.34 -18.17 -9.73
CA ASP A 337 9.74 -17.73 -9.71
C ASP A 337 10.70 -18.76 -10.32
N THR A 338 10.28 -20.01 -10.50
CA THR A 338 11.08 -21.08 -11.08
C THR A 338 10.72 -21.42 -12.54
N LEU A 339 9.69 -20.78 -13.10
CA LEU A 339 9.21 -21.11 -14.45
C LEU A 339 9.98 -20.37 -15.53
N SER A 340 10.26 -21.10 -16.62
CA SER A 340 10.62 -20.52 -17.92
C SER A 340 9.35 -20.24 -18.73
N PHE A 341 9.19 -19.02 -19.25
CA PHE A 341 8.08 -18.63 -20.12
C PHE A 341 8.25 -19.12 -21.58
N GLU A 342 8.45 -20.42 -21.75
CA GLU A 342 8.38 -21.07 -23.06
C GLU A 342 6.94 -21.56 -23.29
N PHE A 343 6.30 -21.15 -24.38
CA PHE A 343 4.98 -21.69 -24.73
C PHE A 343 5.09 -23.17 -25.10
N ARG A 344 4.16 -23.97 -24.57
CA ARG A 344 3.92 -25.35 -24.99
C ARG A 344 2.45 -25.53 -25.29
N GLU A 345 2.17 -26.10 -26.46
CA GLU A 345 0.80 -26.30 -26.92
C GLU A 345 0.02 -27.17 -25.92
N GLY A 346 -1.14 -26.66 -25.48
CA GLY A 346 -1.99 -27.28 -24.48
C GLY A 346 -1.62 -27.00 -23.02
N GLU A 347 -0.56 -26.22 -22.76
CA GLU A 347 -0.22 -25.75 -21.42
C GLU A 347 -0.70 -24.31 -21.20
N ILE A 348 -1.29 -24.07 -20.02
CA ILE A 348 -1.57 -22.71 -19.56
C ILE A 348 -0.51 -22.22 -18.58
N LEU A 349 0.10 -21.08 -18.91
CA LEU A 349 1.07 -20.41 -18.08
C LEU A 349 0.35 -19.45 -17.11
N PRO A 350 0.81 -19.35 -15.85
CA PRO A 350 0.24 -18.40 -14.92
C PRO A 350 0.53 -16.97 -15.37
N PHE A 351 -0.31 -16.04 -14.93
CA PHE A 351 0.05 -14.64 -15.05
C PHE A 351 1.34 -14.37 -14.29
N ALA A 352 2.35 -13.82 -14.99
CA ALA A 352 3.71 -13.62 -14.49
C ALA A 352 3.84 -12.55 -13.40
N GLY A 353 2.74 -11.88 -13.03
CA GLY A 353 2.77 -10.69 -12.19
C GLY A 353 3.25 -9.44 -12.94
N VAL A 354 3.25 -9.48 -14.29
CA VAL A 354 3.63 -8.36 -15.17
C VAL A 354 2.48 -8.04 -16.09
N VAL A 355 1.97 -6.81 -15.98
CA VAL A 355 0.91 -6.29 -16.86
C VAL A 355 1.47 -6.09 -18.27
N LEU A 356 0.76 -6.59 -19.27
CA LEU A 356 1.14 -6.42 -20.67
C LEU A 356 0.26 -5.36 -21.34
N ASN A 357 0.87 -4.39 -22.00
CA ASN A 357 0.17 -3.30 -22.70
C ASN A 357 0.96 -2.88 -23.94
N LEU A 358 0.45 -1.89 -24.69
CA LEU A 358 1.10 -1.39 -25.89
C LEU A 358 2.56 -0.96 -25.61
N GLY A 359 3.51 -1.63 -26.25
CA GLY A 359 4.94 -1.41 -26.08
C GLY A 359 5.64 -2.41 -25.16
N SER A 360 4.92 -3.28 -24.46
CA SER A 360 5.54 -4.39 -23.72
C SER A 360 6.32 -5.30 -24.66
N GLU A 361 7.53 -5.69 -24.25
CA GLU A 361 8.37 -6.66 -24.97
C GLU A 361 8.86 -7.71 -23.98
N ALA A 362 8.29 -8.91 -24.03
CA ALA A 362 8.57 -9.98 -23.07
C ALA A 362 8.10 -11.35 -23.60
N PRO A 363 8.67 -12.47 -23.13
CA PRO A 363 8.20 -13.82 -23.49
C PRO A 363 6.71 -14.06 -23.20
N GLU A 364 6.17 -13.42 -22.16
CA GLU A 364 4.75 -13.46 -21.80
C GLU A 364 3.85 -12.92 -22.92
N VAL A 365 4.33 -11.91 -23.66
CA VAL A 365 3.61 -11.37 -24.82
C VAL A 365 3.54 -12.41 -25.94
N GLU A 366 4.60 -13.20 -26.12
CA GLU A 366 4.63 -14.26 -27.11
C GLU A 366 3.56 -15.31 -26.81
N VAL A 367 3.48 -15.74 -25.54
CA VAL A 367 2.46 -16.67 -25.04
C VAL A 367 1.05 -16.11 -25.23
N LEU A 368 0.83 -14.85 -24.85
CA LEU A 368 -0.45 -14.16 -25.04
C LEU A 368 -0.88 -14.15 -26.51
N GLN A 369 0.03 -13.79 -27.41
CA GLN A 369 -0.24 -13.75 -28.85
C GLN A 369 -0.63 -15.14 -29.38
N GLN A 370 -0.03 -16.20 -28.84
CA GLN A 370 -0.38 -17.57 -29.20
C GLN A 370 -1.77 -17.97 -28.70
N TYR A 371 -2.13 -17.62 -27.45
CA TYR A 371 -3.50 -17.83 -26.96
C TYR A 371 -4.53 -17.06 -27.79
N LEU A 372 -4.31 -15.78 -28.05
CA LEU A 372 -5.21 -14.96 -28.86
C LEU A 372 -5.43 -15.53 -30.26
N ASN A 373 -4.36 -16.05 -30.91
CA ASN A 373 -4.47 -16.71 -32.21
C ASN A 373 -5.27 -18.00 -32.17
N ALA A 374 -5.14 -18.80 -31.11
CA ALA A 374 -5.93 -20.01 -30.92
C ALA A 374 -7.42 -19.67 -30.67
N LEU A 375 -7.71 -18.63 -29.89
CA LEU A 375 -9.07 -18.13 -29.71
C LEU A 375 -9.68 -17.61 -31.02
N ALA A 376 -8.90 -16.95 -31.87
CA ALA A 376 -9.35 -16.40 -33.15
C ALA A 376 -9.89 -17.46 -34.12
N ASP A 377 -9.58 -18.75 -33.92
CA ASP A 377 -10.15 -19.86 -34.70
C ASP A 377 -11.64 -20.10 -34.39
N THR A 378 -12.06 -19.80 -33.16
CA THR A 378 -13.45 -19.96 -32.71
C THR A 378 -14.19 -18.63 -32.62
N TYR A 379 -13.47 -17.53 -32.37
CA TYR A 379 -14.00 -16.17 -32.20
C TYR A 379 -13.44 -15.23 -33.29
N PRO A 380 -14.06 -15.14 -34.48
CA PRO A 380 -13.55 -14.36 -35.61
C PRO A 380 -13.46 -12.85 -35.35
N GLU A 381 -14.15 -12.34 -34.33
CA GLU A 381 -14.06 -10.96 -33.86
C GLU A 381 -12.69 -10.62 -33.27
N ILE A 382 -11.96 -11.63 -32.79
CA ILE A 382 -10.58 -11.48 -32.30
C ILE A 382 -9.64 -11.56 -33.51
N PRO A 383 -9.01 -10.45 -33.93
CA PRO A 383 -8.07 -10.47 -35.04
C PRO A 383 -6.84 -11.32 -34.69
N ARG A 384 -6.35 -12.07 -35.68
CA ARG A 384 -5.07 -12.78 -35.59
C ARG A 384 -3.90 -11.78 -35.49
N VAL A 385 -2.87 -12.18 -34.76
CA VAL A 385 -1.69 -11.37 -34.47
C VAL A 385 -0.41 -12.12 -34.85
N ASN A 386 0.63 -11.37 -35.22
CA ASN A 386 1.96 -11.97 -35.37
C ASN A 386 2.54 -12.28 -33.99
N VAL A 387 3.11 -13.47 -33.83
CA VAL A 387 3.79 -13.91 -32.61
C VAL A 387 5.22 -13.38 -32.66
N THR A 388 5.49 -12.30 -31.94
CA THR A 388 6.77 -11.57 -31.97
C THR A 388 7.38 -11.35 -30.59
N GLY A 389 6.61 -11.56 -29.52
CA GLY A 389 7.02 -11.17 -28.16
C GLY A 389 6.95 -9.65 -27.91
N TYR A 390 6.53 -8.86 -28.91
CA TYR A 390 6.31 -7.42 -28.80
C TYR A 390 4.83 -7.08 -28.91
N PHE A 391 4.29 -6.40 -27.90
CA PHE A 391 2.88 -6.05 -27.79
C PHE A 391 2.63 -4.76 -28.59
N GLY A 392 2.48 -4.92 -29.90
CA GLY A 392 2.17 -3.83 -30.83
C GLY A 392 0.68 -3.57 -30.97
N SER A 393 0.33 -2.63 -31.85
CA SER A 393 -1.07 -2.22 -32.11
C SER A 393 -1.98 -3.36 -32.57
N GLN A 394 -1.44 -4.41 -33.20
CA GLN A 394 -2.22 -5.60 -33.56
C GLN A 394 -2.60 -6.44 -32.33
N THR A 395 -1.67 -6.61 -31.38
CA THR A 395 -1.92 -7.31 -30.11
C THR A 395 -2.89 -6.53 -29.25
N GLU A 396 -2.73 -5.22 -29.16
CA GLU A 396 -3.69 -4.33 -28.49
C GLU A 396 -5.09 -4.44 -29.09
N ALA A 397 -5.22 -4.43 -30.42
CA ALA A 397 -6.51 -4.59 -31.09
C ALA A 397 -7.16 -5.96 -30.80
N ALA A 398 -6.38 -7.04 -30.74
CA ALA A 398 -6.86 -8.37 -30.40
C ALA A 398 -7.32 -8.47 -28.94
N VAL A 399 -6.57 -7.88 -28.01
CA VAL A 399 -6.93 -7.79 -26.59
C VAL A 399 -8.20 -6.96 -26.42
N LEU A 400 -8.31 -5.78 -27.05
CA LEU A 400 -9.52 -4.96 -27.00
C LEU A 400 -10.74 -5.70 -27.56
N ALA A 401 -10.56 -6.50 -28.61
CA ALA A 401 -11.63 -7.33 -29.17
C ALA A 401 -12.07 -8.43 -28.19
N PHE A 402 -11.12 -9.14 -27.58
CA PHE A 402 -11.40 -10.10 -26.51
C PHE A 402 -12.13 -9.44 -25.34
N GLN A 403 -11.59 -8.34 -24.81
CA GLN A 403 -12.18 -7.60 -23.70
C GLN A 403 -13.63 -7.20 -23.99
N ARG A 404 -13.90 -6.69 -25.21
CA ARG A 404 -15.26 -6.35 -25.63
C ARG A 404 -16.18 -7.57 -25.69
N LEU A 405 -15.71 -8.66 -26.28
CA LEU A 405 -16.51 -9.86 -26.50
C LEU A 405 -16.91 -10.52 -25.17
N PHE A 406 -16.02 -10.52 -24.19
CA PHE A 406 -16.22 -11.16 -22.89
C PHE A 406 -16.61 -10.18 -21.77
N GLY A 407 -16.88 -8.91 -22.10
CA GLY A 407 -17.45 -7.93 -21.16
C GLY A 407 -16.46 -7.32 -20.16
N TYR A 408 -15.16 -7.33 -20.45
CA TYR A 408 -14.11 -6.67 -19.67
C TYR A 408 -13.96 -5.19 -20.06
N GLN A 409 -13.26 -4.43 -19.21
CA GLN A 409 -12.90 -3.04 -19.47
C GLN A 409 -12.04 -2.95 -20.74
N GLN A 410 -12.45 -2.12 -21.70
CA GLN A 410 -11.79 -1.99 -23.02
C GLN A 410 -10.61 -1.01 -22.94
N ASN A 411 -9.59 -1.36 -22.15
CA ASN A 411 -8.37 -0.55 -21.95
C ASN A 411 -7.17 -1.06 -22.77
N GLY A 412 -7.25 -2.24 -23.41
CA GLY A 412 -6.16 -2.81 -24.21
C GLY A 412 -5.00 -3.36 -23.38
N VAL A 413 -5.18 -3.42 -22.07
CA VAL A 413 -4.21 -3.89 -21.08
C VAL A 413 -4.53 -5.33 -20.68
N VAL A 414 -3.50 -6.16 -20.53
CA VAL A 414 -3.60 -7.54 -20.07
C VAL A 414 -2.99 -7.65 -18.68
N GLU A 415 -3.80 -7.36 -17.67
CA GLU A 415 -3.59 -7.72 -16.27
C GLU A 415 -3.98 -9.20 -16.00
N ALA A 416 -3.78 -9.73 -14.78
CA ALA A 416 -4.07 -11.16 -14.51
C ALA A 416 -5.50 -11.56 -14.84
N THR A 417 -6.49 -10.70 -14.61
CA THR A 417 -7.89 -11.04 -14.89
C THR A 417 -8.08 -11.34 -16.38
N VAL A 418 -7.56 -10.47 -17.25
CA VAL A 418 -7.66 -10.61 -18.70
C VAL A 418 -6.78 -11.77 -19.17
N TRP A 419 -5.56 -11.92 -18.64
CA TRP A 419 -4.70 -13.07 -18.91
C TRP A 419 -5.39 -14.38 -18.56
N ASN A 420 -5.95 -14.48 -17.36
CA ASN A 420 -6.62 -15.68 -16.85
C ASN A 420 -7.86 -16.01 -17.67
N ALA A 421 -8.62 -15.00 -18.09
CA ALA A 421 -9.76 -15.18 -18.97
C ALA A 421 -9.34 -15.74 -20.33
N ILE A 422 -8.31 -15.16 -20.95
CA ILE A 422 -7.76 -15.62 -22.23
C ILE A 422 -7.21 -17.05 -22.11
N ALA A 423 -6.42 -17.33 -21.06
CA ALA A 423 -5.84 -18.65 -20.82
C ALA A 423 -6.92 -19.71 -20.50
N SER A 424 -7.96 -19.35 -19.73
CA SER A 424 -9.08 -20.24 -19.42
C SER A 424 -9.89 -20.58 -20.67
N GLU A 425 -10.16 -19.59 -21.52
CA GLU A 425 -10.85 -19.81 -22.78
C GLU A 425 -10.00 -20.69 -23.72
N TYR A 426 -8.69 -20.41 -23.80
CA TYR A 426 -7.75 -21.24 -24.56
C TYR A 426 -7.79 -22.69 -24.08
N GLN A 427 -7.73 -22.91 -22.76
CA GLN A 427 -7.80 -24.24 -22.17
C GLN A 427 -9.13 -24.93 -22.48
N THR A 428 -10.24 -24.20 -22.48
CA THR A 428 -11.58 -24.73 -22.79
C THR A 428 -11.64 -25.21 -24.23
N LEU A 429 -11.15 -24.40 -25.17
CA LEU A 429 -11.07 -24.77 -26.60
C LEU A 429 -10.13 -25.96 -26.82
N TYR A 430 -8.98 -25.98 -26.15
CA TYR A 430 -8.00 -27.05 -26.27
C TYR A 430 -8.49 -28.37 -25.66
N ALA A 431 -9.05 -28.34 -24.45
CA ALA A 431 -9.63 -29.51 -23.79
C ALA A 431 -10.90 -30.02 -24.49
N GLY A 432 -11.69 -29.13 -25.10
CA GLY A 432 -12.84 -29.48 -25.94
C GLY A 432 -12.45 -30.08 -27.30
N GLY A 433 -11.26 -29.75 -27.82
CA GLY A 433 -10.70 -30.30 -29.05
C GLY A 433 -10.08 -31.70 -28.92
N VAL A 434 -9.68 -32.11 -27.70
CA VAL A 434 -9.15 -33.46 -27.42
C VAL A 434 -10.29 -34.40 -27.00
N LEU A 435 -10.99 -34.97 -27.98
CA LEU A 435 -11.84 -36.15 -27.74
C LEU A 435 -10.96 -37.29 -27.23
N ARG A 436 -11.20 -37.77 -26.00
CA ARG A 436 -10.56 -39.01 -25.51
C ARG A 436 -11.02 -40.19 -26.36
N GLU A 437 -10.08 -41.10 -26.65
CA GLU A 437 -10.35 -42.34 -27.37
C GLU A 437 -11.53 -43.09 -26.72
N GLY A 438 -12.66 -43.18 -27.42
CA GLY A 438 -13.89 -43.83 -26.93
C GLY A 438 -15.21 -43.07 -27.15
N GLN A 439 -15.20 -41.79 -27.53
CA GLN A 439 -16.43 -41.09 -27.95
C GLN A 439 -16.64 -41.18 -29.46
N ASN A 440 -17.09 -42.34 -29.91
CA ASN A 440 -17.68 -42.51 -31.24
C ASN A 440 -19.17 -42.16 -31.12
N PRO A 441 -19.73 -41.12 -31.77
CA PRO A 441 -21.18 -41.00 -31.89
C PRO A 441 -21.59 -42.22 -32.70
N GLY A 442 -22.29 -43.18 -32.10
CA GLY A 442 -22.55 -44.52 -32.65
C GLY A 442 -23.45 -44.56 -33.89
N TYR A 443 -23.23 -43.69 -34.87
CA TYR A 443 -23.83 -43.71 -36.20
C TYR A 443 -22.92 -43.01 -37.22
N GLU A 444 -22.90 -43.54 -38.44
CA GLU A 444 -22.19 -42.92 -39.56
C GLU A 444 -22.91 -41.63 -40.01
N VAL A 445 -22.15 -40.56 -40.19
CA VAL A 445 -22.63 -39.33 -40.83
C VAL A 445 -22.35 -39.43 -42.33
N GLY A 446 -23.38 -39.85 -43.08
CA GLY A 446 -23.60 -39.45 -44.47
C GLY A 446 -23.09 -40.35 -45.60
N ALA A 447 -24.03 -41.06 -46.23
CA ALA A 447 -24.28 -40.98 -47.67
C ALA A 447 -25.78 -41.20 -47.94
#